data_AF-A0AAV0WPG7-F1
#
_entry.id   AF-A0AAV0WPG7-F1
#
_cell.length_a   1.000
_cell.length_b   1.000
_cell.length_c   1.000
_cell.angle_alpha   90.00
_cell.angle_beta   90.00
_cell.angle_gamma   90.00
#
_symmetry.space_group_name_H-M   'P 1'
#
loop_
_entity.id
_entity.type
_entity.pdbx_description
1 polymer ?
#
loop_
_entity_poly.entity_id
_entity_poly.type
_entity_poly.pdbx_seq_one_letter_code
_entity_poly.pdbx_strand_id
1 'polypeptide(L)'
;MTSNVSGRKILNKICSILTSDQSVNIDETVFNFQVVIIPKGGKPKPSWEYLDLFTKNKKCVIQINNEDELCCPRAIIVGLSYKTDVILGHKLTDSQIKDLRHGRNNIQTRFTKELCQKLEIYDNRPFTYRDIENIETFLNIQVKVVNVDNFCEIDYSGKENRIKIYLLKKNEHFNTIYSMSSFMERVYYCELCDTGYNNKTKHVCKKGPWLKWNLCNEDYHIQDLRKEKQFCQECDIVLILNV
;
A
#
# COMPACT_ATOMS: atom_id res chain seq x y z
N MET A 1 12.58 -20.92 11.27
CA MET A 1 12.76 -19.48 10.97
C MET A 1 12.99 -19.33 9.47
N THR A 2 12.09 -18.68 8.72
CA THR A 2 12.34 -18.38 7.30
C THR A 2 13.22 -17.14 7.21
N SER A 3 14.47 -17.32 6.80
CA SER A 3 15.32 -16.22 6.39
C SER A 3 14.76 -15.63 5.11
N ASN A 4 13.87 -14.64 5.22
CA ASN A 4 13.50 -13.79 4.09
C ASN A 4 14.76 -13.05 3.64
N VAL A 5 15.34 -13.51 2.54
CA VAL A 5 16.29 -12.74 1.75
C VAL A 5 15.44 -11.79 0.91
N SER A 6 15.40 -10.53 1.32
CA SER A 6 14.80 -9.45 0.53
C SER A 6 15.83 -8.98 -0.49
N GLY A 7 15.42 -8.57 -1.70
CA GLY A 7 16.32 -7.98 -2.70
C GLY A 7 17.16 -6.84 -2.11
N ARG A 8 16.60 -6.09 -1.15
CA ARG A 8 17.29 -5.06 -0.39
C ARG A 8 18.45 -5.58 0.46
N LYS A 9 18.37 -6.80 1.01
CA LYS A 9 19.49 -7.43 1.74
C LYS A 9 20.62 -7.83 0.79
N ILE A 10 20.27 -8.28 -0.42
CA ILE A 10 21.25 -8.62 -1.46
C ILE A 10 21.93 -7.34 -1.92
N LEU A 11 21.16 -6.32 -2.32
CA LEU A 11 21.69 -5.01 -2.72
C LEU A 11 22.54 -4.37 -1.62
N ASN A 12 22.08 -4.36 -0.37
CA ASN A 12 22.87 -3.85 0.74
C ASN A 12 24.21 -4.60 0.91
N LYS A 13 24.21 -5.92 0.64
CA LYS A 13 25.44 -6.72 0.73
C LYS A 13 26.39 -6.42 -0.44
N ILE A 14 25.86 -6.25 -1.65
CA ILE A 14 26.63 -5.84 -2.84
C ILE A 14 27.21 -4.45 -2.60
N CYS A 15 26.40 -3.47 -2.19
CA CYS A 15 26.85 -2.12 -1.85
C CYS A 15 27.93 -2.15 -0.74
N SER A 16 27.78 -3.00 0.27
CA SER A 16 28.78 -3.17 1.32
C SER A 16 30.12 -3.70 0.80
N ILE A 17 30.11 -4.57 -0.21
CA ILE A 17 31.34 -5.11 -0.82
C ILE A 17 32.02 -4.03 -1.66
N LEU A 18 31.24 -3.34 -2.50
CA LEU A 18 31.72 -2.26 -3.37
C LEU A 18 32.27 -1.06 -2.59
N THR A 19 31.71 -0.79 -1.41
CA THR A 19 32.22 0.27 -0.51
C THR A 19 33.46 -0.16 0.27
N SER A 20 33.64 -1.46 0.52
CA SER A 20 34.82 -1.99 1.22
C SER A 20 36.04 -2.19 0.32
N ASP A 21 35.82 -2.39 -0.97
CA ASP A 21 36.89 -2.62 -1.95
C ASP A 21 36.62 -1.80 -3.22
N GLN A 22 37.32 -0.67 -3.33
CA GLN A 22 37.19 0.26 -4.46
C GLN A 22 37.88 -0.25 -5.74
N SER A 23 38.60 -1.37 -5.67
CA SER A 23 39.21 -2.00 -6.85
C SER A 23 38.23 -2.83 -7.67
N VAL A 24 37.05 -3.12 -7.10
CA VAL A 24 36.00 -3.89 -7.76
C VAL A 24 35.32 -3.04 -8.82
N ASN A 25 35.61 -3.35 -10.09
CA ASN A 25 34.92 -2.76 -11.22
C ASN A 25 33.57 -3.47 -11.45
N ILE A 26 32.46 -2.75 -11.23
CA ILE A 26 31.10 -3.30 -11.36
C ILE A 26 30.82 -3.77 -12.79
N ASP A 27 31.34 -3.07 -13.79
CA ASP A 27 31.07 -3.36 -15.20
C ASP A 27 31.75 -4.67 -15.67
N GLU A 28 32.80 -5.09 -14.96
CA GLU A 28 33.56 -6.31 -15.24
C GLU A 28 33.28 -7.44 -14.24
N THR A 29 32.50 -7.17 -13.19
CA THR A 29 32.24 -8.13 -12.10
C THR A 29 31.00 -8.97 -12.37
N VAL A 30 31.16 -10.29 -12.40
CA VAL A 30 30.04 -11.24 -12.49
C VAL A 30 29.64 -11.71 -11.09
N PHE A 31 28.42 -11.36 -10.68
CA PHE A 31 27.86 -11.86 -9.42
C PHE A 31 27.11 -13.18 -9.65
N ASN A 32 27.58 -14.24 -9.00
CA ASN A 32 26.92 -15.55 -9.02
C ASN A 32 25.99 -15.69 -7.80
N PHE A 33 24.69 -15.80 -8.06
CA PHE A 33 23.68 -16.06 -7.02
C PHE A 33 23.22 -17.51 -7.09
N GLN A 34 23.45 -18.27 -6.03
CA GLN A 34 22.89 -19.60 -5.89
C GLN A 34 21.71 -19.58 -4.94
N VAL A 35 20.52 -19.81 -5.48
CA VAL A 35 19.29 -19.95 -4.69
C VAL A 35 19.08 -21.43 -4.40
N VAL A 36 19.12 -21.81 -3.13
CA VAL A 36 18.84 -23.17 -2.69
C VAL A 36 17.42 -23.23 -2.14
N ILE A 37 16.53 -23.92 -2.84
CA ILE A 37 15.17 -24.20 -2.37
C ILE A 37 15.25 -25.34 -1.36
N ILE A 38 15.18 -25.01 -0.07
CA ILE A 38 15.12 -26.01 1.00
C ILE A 38 13.72 -26.62 1.00
N PRO A 39 13.54 -27.93 0.72
CA PRO A 39 12.24 -28.56 0.74
C PRO A 39 11.67 -28.52 2.16
N LYS A 40 10.41 -28.07 2.29
CA LYS A 40 9.66 -28.15 3.54
C LYS A 40 8.55 -29.16 3.36
N GLY A 41 8.47 -30.15 4.27
CA GLY A 41 7.32 -31.04 4.34
C GLY A 41 6.02 -30.23 4.53
N GLY A 42 5.01 -30.52 3.71
CA GLY A 42 3.73 -29.80 3.64
C GLY A 42 3.46 -29.21 2.26
N LYS A 43 2.19 -28.96 1.92
CA LYS A 43 1.80 -28.33 0.64
C LYS A 43 2.60 -27.04 0.44
N PRO A 44 3.36 -26.89 -0.66
CA PRO A 44 4.15 -25.68 -0.88
C PRO A 44 3.21 -24.47 -0.91
N LYS A 45 3.43 -23.51 0.00
CA LYS A 45 2.90 -22.17 -0.24
C LYS A 45 3.71 -21.60 -1.40
N PRO A 46 3.08 -20.95 -2.41
CA PRO A 46 3.83 -20.32 -3.49
C PRO A 46 4.92 -19.42 -2.88
N SER A 47 6.17 -19.72 -3.21
CA SER A 47 7.33 -18.96 -2.75
C SER A 47 7.34 -17.59 -3.42
N TRP A 48 8.17 -16.68 -2.91
CA TRP A 48 8.37 -15.35 -3.48
C TRP A 48 8.99 -15.42 -4.88
N GLU A 49 9.54 -16.58 -5.29
CA GLU A 49 10.00 -16.85 -6.67
C GLU A 49 8.84 -16.84 -7.68
N TYR A 50 7.60 -17.00 -7.20
CA TYR A 50 6.39 -16.85 -7.99
C TYR A 50 5.56 -15.69 -7.46
N LEU A 51 6.17 -14.51 -7.31
CA LEU A 51 5.52 -13.31 -6.77
C LEU A 51 4.18 -12.99 -7.45
N ASP A 52 4.07 -13.30 -8.74
CA ASP A 52 2.84 -13.24 -9.52
C ASP A 52 1.75 -14.20 -9.05
N LEU A 53 2.08 -15.49 -8.88
CA LEU A 53 1.12 -16.47 -8.37
C LEU A 53 0.78 -16.19 -6.91
N PHE A 54 1.75 -15.71 -6.15
CA PHE A 54 1.57 -15.33 -4.76
C PHE A 54 0.59 -14.17 -4.61
N THR A 55 0.74 -13.11 -5.40
CA THR A 55 -0.15 -11.94 -5.35
C THR A 55 -1.53 -12.23 -5.92
N LYS A 56 -1.65 -12.98 -7.02
CA LYS A 56 -2.94 -13.40 -7.61
C LYS A 56 -3.79 -14.24 -6.64
N ASN A 57 -3.17 -15.08 -5.81
CA ASN A 57 -3.89 -15.97 -4.91
C ASN A 57 -4.23 -15.34 -3.54
N LYS A 58 -3.77 -14.11 -3.28
CA LYS A 58 -4.08 -13.44 -2.02
C LYS A 58 -5.51 -12.93 -2.01
N LYS A 59 -6.33 -13.51 -1.14
CA LYS A 59 -7.71 -13.07 -0.88
C LYS A 59 -7.84 -11.60 -0.50
N CYS A 60 -6.78 -10.97 0.01
CA CYS A 60 -6.76 -9.55 0.37
C CYS A 60 -6.57 -8.61 -0.83
N VAL A 61 -6.32 -9.16 -2.01
CA VAL A 61 -6.19 -8.43 -3.27
C VAL A 61 -7.48 -8.62 -4.07
N ILE A 62 -8.17 -7.53 -4.36
CA ILE A 62 -9.31 -7.52 -5.28
C ILE A 62 -8.78 -7.26 -6.68
N GLN A 63 -8.97 -8.26 -7.54
CA GLN A 63 -8.60 -8.17 -8.94
C GLN A 63 -9.55 -7.21 -9.67
N ILE A 64 -9.00 -6.22 -10.36
CA ILE A 64 -9.74 -5.33 -11.23
C ILE A 64 -9.66 -5.92 -12.63
N ASN A 65 -10.80 -6.30 -13.19
CA ASN A 65 -10.88 -6.79 -14.56
C ASN A 65 -11.64 -5.77 -15.38
N ASN A 66 -10.97 -5.18 -16.37
CA ASN A 66 -11.51 -4.14 -17.23
C ASN A 66 -10.85 -4.23 -18.62
N GLU A 67 -11.57 -3.80 -19.64
CA GLU A 67 -11.10 -3.76 -21.03
C GLU A 67 -10.49 -2.40 -21.41
N ASP A 68 -10.74 -1.38 -20.58
CA ASP A 68 -10.20 -0.02 -20.71
C ASP A 68 -8.88 0.15 -19.95
N GLU A 69 -8.23 1.31 -20.05
CA GLU A 69 -6.98 1.61 -19.33
C GLU A 69 -7.23 2.22 -17.94
N LEU A 70 -8.48 2.14 -17.45
CA LEU A 70 -8.95 2.82 -16.23
C LEU A 70 -8.85 1.92 -14.98
N CYS A 71 -7.92 0.97 -14.94
CA CYS A 71 -7.77 0.05 -13.81
C CYS A 71 -7.38 0.77 -12.51
N CYS A 72 -6.56 1.82 -12.59
CA CYS A 72 -6.13 2.62 -11.44
C CYS A 72 -7.30 3.32 -10.72
N PRO A 73 -8.10 4.19 -11.38
CA PRO A 73 -9.24 4.81 -10.71
C PRO A 73 -10.29 3.79 -10.26
N ARG A 74 -10.48 2.68 -10.99
CA ARG A 74 -11.32 1.54 -10.54
C ARG A 74 -10.82 0.96 -9.21
N ALA A 75 -9.52 0.69 -9.12
CA ALA A 75 -8.91 0.16 -7.91
C ALA A 75 -9.03 1.14 -6.72
N ILE A 76 -8.88 2.45 -6.96
CA ILE A 76 -9.05 3.46 -5.92
C ILE A 76 -10.50 3.47 -5.41
N ILE A 77 -11.49 3.49 -6.30
CA ILE A 77 -12.91 3.45 -5.93
C ILE A 77 -13.25 2.18 -5.15
N VAL A 78 -12.75 1.02 -5.57
CA VAL A 78 -12.94 -0.25 -4.86
C VAL A 78 -12.29 -0.19 -3.48
N GLY A 79 -11.08 0.33 -3.36
CA GLY A 79 -10.41 0.53 -2.08
C GLY A 79 -11.18 1.46 -1.14
N LEU A 80 -11.72 2.56 -1.68
CA LEU A 80 -12.51 3.53 -0.92
C LEU A 80 -13.77 2.88 -0.32
N SER A 81 -14.38 1.93 -1.03
CA SER A 81 -15.54 1.18 -0.53
C SER A 81 -15.29 0.41 0.78
N TYR A 82 -14.02 0.10 1.11
CA TYR A 82 -13.66 -0.53 2.38
C TYR A 82 -13.51 0.46 3.53
N LYS A 83 -13.53 1.76 3.24
CA LYS A 83 -13.37 2.85 4.21
C LYS A 83 -14.68 3.59 4.47
N THR A 84 -15.57 3.66 3.49
CA THR A 84 -16.83 4.40 3.55
C THR A 84 -17.89 3.75 2.64
N ASP A 85 -19.16 3.93 2.97
CA ASP A 85 -20.31 3.59 2.13
C ASP A 85 -20.74 4.75 1.21
N VAL A 86 -20.12 5.92 1.34
CA VAL A 86 -20.35 7.10 0.49
C VAL A 86 -19.23 7.25 -0.53
N ILE A 87 -19.56 7.10 -1.82
CA ILE A 87 -18.62 7.19 -2.95
C ILE A 87 -19.06 8.34 -3.86
N LEU A 88 -18.20 9.33 -4.07
CA LEU A 88 -18.49 10.52 -4.89
C LEU A 88 -19.80 11.25 -4.50
N GLY A 89 -20.16 11.23 -3.21
CA GLY A 89 -21.41 11.81 -2.70
C GLY A 89 -22.63 10.89 -2.76
N HIS A 90 -22.52 9.72 -3.37
CA HIS A 90 -23.60 8.73 -3.40
C HIS A 90 -23.47 7.77 -2.21
N LYS A 91 -24.51 7.62 -1.41
CA LYS A 91 -24.58 6.57 -0.37
C LYS A 91 -24.99 5.24 -1.01
N LEU A 92 -24.14 4.23 -0.90
CA LEU A 92 -24.36 2.90 -1.45
C LEU A 92 -25.02 2.00 -0.41
N THR A 93 -25.86 1.08 -0.88
CA THR A 93 -26.35 -0.03 -0.05
C THR A 93 -25.28 -1.11 0.12
N ASP A 94 -25.43 -1.98 1.11
CA ASP A 94 -24.54 -3.13 1.30
C ASP A 94 -24.44 -4.03 0.06
N SER A 95 -25.54 -4.17 -0.70
CA SER A 95 -25.54 -4.93 -1.95
C SER A 95 -24.69 -4.23 -3.01
N GLN A 96 -24.85 -2.92 -3.16
CA GLN A 96 -24.06 -2.12 -4.10
C GLN A 96 -22.57 -2.12 -3.73
N ILE A 97 -22.22 -2.08 -2.45
CA ILE A 97 -20.84 -2.21 -1.98
C ILE A 97 -20.26 -3.58 -2.33
N LYS A 98 -21.04 -4.66 -2.14
CA LYS A 98 -20.61 -6.01 -2.56
C LYS A 98 -20.42 -6.10 -4.07
N ASP A 99 -21.33 -5.53 -4.85
CA ASP A 99 -21.22 -5.52 -6.30
C ASP A 99 -19.99 -4.71 -6.76
N LEU A 100 -19.73 -3.58 -6.11
CA LEU A 100 -18.54 -2.76 -6.38
C LEU A 100 -17.25 -3.52 -6.13
N ARG A 101 -17.15 -4.21 -4.99
CA ARG A 101 -15.97 -5.00 -4.62
C ARG A 101 -15.78 -6.25 -5.48
N HIS A 102 -16.86 -6.79 -6.08
CA HIS A 102 -16.79 -7.95 -6.96
C HIS A 102 -16.76 -7.60 -8.45
N GLY A 103 -16.79 -6.32 -8.82
CA GLY A 103 -16.80 -5.89 -10.22
C GLY A 103 -18.08 -6.24 -10.98
N ARG A 104 -19.24 -6.25 -10.29
CA ARG A 104 -20.54 -6.61 -10.87
C ARG A 104 -21.34 -5.37 -11.26
N ASN A 105 -22.37 -5.58 -12.08
CA ASN A 105 -23.40 -4.57 -12.39
C ASN A 105 -22.87 -3.23 -12.92
N ASN A 106 -21.68 -3.23 -13.55
CA ASN A 106 -21.03 -2.04 -14.10
C ASN A 106 -20.82 -0.89 -13.11
N ILE A 107 -20.94 -1.13 -11.80
CA ILE A 107 -20.91 -0.07 -10.79
C ILE A 107 -19.50 0.54 -10.66
N GLN A 108 -18.45 -0.26 -10.83
CA GLN A 108 -17.08 0.24 -10.96
C GLN A 108 -16.95 1.19 -12.14
N THR A 109 -17.49 0.81 -13.31
CA THR A 109 -17.43 1.63 -14.53
C THR A 109 -18.16 2.96 -14.34
N ARG A 110 -19.34 2.94 -13.71
CA ARG A 110 -20.12 4.15 -13.42
C ARG A 110 -19.33 5.15 -12.57
N PHE A 111 -18.85 4.72 -11.40
CA PHE A 111 -18.11 5.60 -10.50
C PHE A 111 -16.75 6.02 -11.04
N THR A 112 -16.10 5.16 -11.81
CA THR A 112 -14.83 5.49 -12.48
C THR A 112 -15.03 6.59 -13.49
N LYS A 113 -16.04 6.48 -14.36
CA LYS A 113 -16.36 7.52 -15.35
C LYS A 113 -16.74 8.84 -14.67
N GLU A 114 -17.52 8.79 -13.59
CA GLU A 114 -17.87 9.98 -12.81
C GLU A 114 -16.63 10.63 -12.17
N LEU A 115 -15.71 9.85 -11.61
CA LEU A 115 -14.45 10.35 -11.08
C LEU A 115 -13.60 11.01 -12.17
N CYS A 116 -13.41 10.32 -13.31
CA CYS A 116 -12.65 10.86 -14.44
C CYS A 116 -13.27 12.15 -14.97
N GLN A 117 -14.60 12.21 -15.10
CA GLN A 117 -15.32 13.42 -15.51
C GLN A 117 -15.08 14.59 -14.55
N LYS A 118 -15.14 14.35 -13.23
CA LYS A 118 -14.89 15.39 -12.21
C LYS A 118 -13.44 15.88 -12.20
N LEU A 119 -12.51 15.07 -12.68
CA LEU A 119 -11.09 15.41 -12.83
C LEU A 119 -10.73 15.88 -14.24
N GLU A 120 -11.71 16.03 -15.12
CA GLU A 120 -11.54 16.44 -16.52
C GLU A 120 -10.57 15.52 -17.31
N ILE A 121 -10.54 14.22 -16.96
CA ILE A 121 -9.78 13.19 -17.65
C ILE A 121 -10.73 12.47 -18.62
N TYR A 122 -10.54 12.70 -19.92
CA TYR A 122 -11.42 12.18 -20.97
C TYR A 122 -10.77 11.15 -21.88
N ASP A 123 -9.45 10.98 -21.80
CA ASP A 123 -8.71 10.00 -22.57
C ASP A 123 -8.75 8.62 -21.90
N ASN A 124 -8.59 7.57 -22.71
CA ASN A 124 -8.45 6.20 -22.21
C ASN A 124 -6.98 5.82 -22.06
N ARG A 125 -6.16 6.73 -21.53
CA ARG A 125 -4.75 6.44 -21.27
C ARG A 125 -4.58 5.80 -19.89
N PRO A 126 -3.48 5.07 -19.67
CA PRO A 126 -3.09 4.66 -18.32
C PRO A 126 -2.89 5.86 -17.38
N PHE A 127 -3.28 5.69 -16.12
CA PHE A 127 -3.10 6.71 -15.08
C PHE A 127 -1.65 6.71 -14.59
N THR A 128 -1.10 7.91 -14.45
CA THR A 128 0.22 8.19 -13.90
C THR A 128 0.13 8.50 -12.39
N TYR A 129 1.26 8.56 -11.70
CA TYR A 129 1.30 9.00 -10.29
C TYR A 129 0.84 10.44 -10.09
N ARG A 130 0.92 11.30 -11.11
CA ARG A 130 0.35 12.65 -11.07
C ARG A 130 -1.19 12.61 -11.08
N ASP A 131 -1.79 11.68 -11.81
CA ASP A 131 -3.24 11.49 -11.79
C ASP A 131 -3.70 10.95 -10.43
N ILE A 132 -2.91 10.08 -9.81
CA ILE A 132 -3.16 9.60 -8.45
C ILE A 132 -3.14 10.77 -7.46
N GLU A 133 -2.15 11.66 -7.53
CA GLU A 133 -2.05 12.86 -6.66
C GLU A 133 -3.28 13.78 -6.81
N ASN A 134 -3.79 13.95 -8.04
CA ASN A 134 -5.02 14.69 -8.28
C ASN A 134 -6.23 14.02 -7.63
N ILE A 135 -6.33 12.69 -7.72
CA ILE A 135 -7.39 11.91 -7.06
C ILE A 135 -7.27 12.02 -5.53
N GLU A 136 -6.06 11.93 -4.98
CA GLU A 136 -5.80 12.07 -3.55
C GLU A 136 -6.31 13.40 -3.01
N THR A 137 -6.00 14.48 -3.72
CA THR A 137 -6.46 15.83 -3.40
C THR A 137 -7.97 15.93 -3.48
N PHE A 138 -8.56 15.44 -4.58
CA PHE A 138 -10.00 15.51 -4.82
C PHE A 138 -10.84 14.70 -3.82
N LEU A 139 -10.37 13.50 -3.44
CA LEU A 139 -11.08 12.62 -2.51
C LEU A 139 -10.64 12.81 -1.04
N ASN A 140 -9.63 13.64 -0.78
CA ASN A 140 -8.98 13.81 0.52
C ASN A 140 -8.55 12.47 1.14
N ILE A 141 -7.74 11.71 0.39
CA ILE A 141 -7.20 10.40 0.77
C ILE A 141 -5.69 10.36 0.55
N GLN A 142 -5.05 9.30 1.04
CA GLN A 142 -3.69 8.90 0.68
C GLN A 142 -3.75 7.57 -0.05
N VAL A 143 -3.07 7.49 -1.19
CA VAL A 143 -2.84 6.27 -1.95
C VAL A 143 -1.41 5.80 -1.70
N LYS A 144 -1.25 4.51 -1.45
CA LYS A 144 0.04 3.83 -1.42
C LYS A 144 0.05 2.72 -2.45
N VAL A 145 1.03 2.73 -3.34
CA VAL A 145 1.17 1.73 -4.41
C VAL A 145 2.26 0.75 -4.00
N VAL A 146 1.89 -0.52 -3.95
CA VAL A 146 2.80 -1.66 -3.80
C VAL A 146 3.11 -2.20 -5.19
N ASN A 147 4.37 -2.21 -5.58
CA ASN A 147 4.78 -2.63 -6.92
C ASN A 147 5.32 -4.06 -6.93
N VAL A 148 4.66 -4.95 -7.65
CA VAL A 148 5.05 -6.36 -7.79
C VAL A 148 6.42 -6.48 -8.46
N ASP A 149 6.66 -5.71 -9.51
CA ASP A 149 7.91 -5.75 -10.27
C ASP A 149 9.10 -5.23 -9.43
N ASN A 150 8.80 -4.45 -8.38
CA ASN A 150 9.76 -4.02 -7.37
C ASN A 150 9.61 -4.79 -6.03
N PHE A 151 9.53 -6.12 -6.10
CA PHE A 151 9.51 -7.02 -4.93
C PHE A 151 8.40 -6.73 -3.90
N CYS A 152 7.25 -6.22 -4.35
CA CYS A 152 6.16 -5.74 -3.49
C CYS A 152 6.60 -4.67 -2.48
N GLU A 153 7.56 -3.82 -2.84
CA GLU A 153 7.85 -2.59 -2.10
C GLU A 153 6.83 -1.50 -2.43
N ILE A 154 6.67 -0.54 -1.50
CA ILE A 154 5.87 0.66 -1.76
C ILE A 154 6.74 1.63 -2.55
N ASP A 155 6.41 1.85 -3.82
CA ASP A 155 7.15 2.72 -4.73
C ASP A 155 6.48 4.08 -4.95
N TYR A 156 5.21 4.22 -4.52
CA TYR A 156 4.53 5.50 -4.39
C TYR A 156 3.78 5.56 -3.06
N SER A 157 3.90 6.70 -2.39
CA SER A 157 3.13 7.03 -1.20
C SER A 157 2.81 8.52 -1.26
N GLY A 158 1.54 8.86 -1.44
CA GLY A 158 1.12 10.26 -1.39
C GLY A 158 1.19 10.86 0.00
N LYS A 159 0.70 12.09 0.11
CA LYS A 159 0.72 12.87 1.35
C LYS A 159 0.00 12.13 2.47
N GLU A 160 0.56 12.15 3.69
CA GLU A 160 -0.03 11.48 4.84
C GLU A 160 -1.48 11.90 5.05
N ASN A 161 -2.38 10.93 5.09
CA ASN A 161 -3.80 11.14 5.30
C ASN A 161 -4.38 10.06 6.22
N ARG A 162 -5.48 10.40 6.90
CA ARG A 162 -6.23 9.45 7.71
C ARG A 162 -6.81 8.30 6.89
N ILE A 163 -7.32 8.58 5.68
CA ILE A 163 -7.91 7.56 4.82
C ILE A 163 -6.85 7.05 3.86
N LYS A 164 -6.40 5.81 4.06
CA LYS A 164 -5.35 5.18 3.25
C LYS A 164 -5.92 4.09 2.34
N ILE A 165 -5.64 4.22 1.04
CA ILE A 165 -6.00 3.25 0.00
C ILE A 165 -4.71 2.60 -0.50
N TYR A 166 -4.71 1.27 -0.56
CA TYR A 166 -3.55 0.50 -0.99
C TYR A 166 -3.82 -0.15 -2.34
N LEU A 167 -2.93 0.11 -3.29
CA LEU A 167 -2.99 -0.47 -4.62
C LEU A 167 -1.85 -1.47 -4.80
N LEU A 168 -2.09 -2.52 -5.59
CA LEU A 168 -1.06 -3.42 -6.07
C LEU A 168 -0.85 -3.14 -7.56
N LYS A 169 0.32 -2.60 -7.93
CA LYS A 169 0.72 -2.34 -9.32
C LYS A 169 1.54 -3.51 -9.86
N LYS A 170 1.23 -3.95 -11.07
CA LYS A 170 2.07 -4.85 -11.86
C LYS A 170 2.03 -4.40 -13.31
N ASN A 171 3.20 -4.16 -13.92
CA ASN A 171 3.30 -3.39 -15.16
C ASN A 171 2.46 -2.11 -15.00
N GLU A 172 1.56 -1.78 -15.92
CA GLU A 172 0.65 -0.63 -15.79
C GLU A 172 -0.73 -0.97 -15.23
N HIS A 173 -0.93 -2.20 -14.74
CA HIS A 173 -2.20 -2.65 -14.20
C HIS A 173 -2.28 -2.52 -12.67
N PHE A 174 -3.43 -2.06 -12.17
CA PHE A 174 -3.65 -1.81 -10.74
C PHE A 174 -4.78 -2.67 -10.18
N ASN A 175 -4.51 -3.29 -9.03
CA ASN A 175 -5.46 -4.00 -8.21
C ASN A 175 -5.62 -3.32 -6.84
N THR A 176 -6.68 -3.65 -6.10
CA THR A 176 -6.88 -3.11 -4.74
C THR A 176 -6.35 -4.07 -3.68
N ILE A 177 -5.63 -3.57 -2.69
CA ILE A 177 -5.30 -4.31 -1.46
C ILE A 177 -6.21 -3.80 -0.34
N TYR A 178 -7.18 -4.60 0.13
CA TYR A 178 -8.08 -4.13 1.20
C TYR A 178 -7.50 -4.30 2.61
N SER A 179 -6.44 -5.11 2.77
CA SER A 179 -5.81 -5.38 4.05
C SER A 179 -4.30 -5.60 3.91
N MET A 180 -3.52 -4.61 4.32
CA MET A 180 -2.04 -4.69 4.28
C MET A 180 -1.47 -5.71 5.27
N SER A 181 -2.08 -5.92 6.43
CA SER A 181 -1.64 -6.96 7.38
C SER A 181 -1.77 -8.35 6.76
N SER A 182 -2.91 -8.62 6.12
CA SER A 182 -3.15 -9.87 5.38
C SER A 182 -2.21 -10.00 4.17
N PHE A 183 -1.96 -8.90 3.45
CA PHE A 183 -1.03 -8.88 2.33
C PHE A 183 0.39 -9.28 2.77
N MET A 184 0.88 -8.67 3.86
CA MET A 184 2.20 -8.93 4.43
C MET A 184 2.29 -10.22 5.27
N GLU A 185 1.20 -10.96 5.43
CA GLU A 185 1.13 -12.18 6.26
C GLU A 185 1.52 -11.92 7.73
N ARG A 186 1.01 -10.82 8.27
CA ARG A 186 1.20 -10.38 9.64
C ARG A 186 -0.14 -10.17 10.32
N VAL A 187 -0.13 -10.26 11.65
CA VAL A 187 -1.36 -10.02 12.44
C VAL A 187 -1.76 -8.54 12.37
N TYR A 188 -0.76 -7.65 12.38
CA TYR A 188 -0.94 -6.21 12.38
C TYR A 188 -0.05 -5.56 11.32
N TYR A 189 -0.42 -4.34 10.97
CA TYR A 189 0.33 -3.50 10.03
C TYR A 189 0.37 -2.07 10.57
N CYS A 190 1.56 -1.48 10.56
CA CYS A 190 1.74 -0.08 10.92
C CYS A 190 1.67 0.76 9.65
N GLU A 191 0.61 1.56 9.52
CA GLU A 191 0.43 2.42 8.34
C GLU A 191 1.39 3.62 8.29
N LEU A 192 2.03 3.97 9.43
CA LEU A 192 3.03 5.02 9.51
C LEU A 192 4.37 4.57 8.93
N CYS A 193 4.95 3.48 9.44
CA CYS A 193 6.26 2.99 8.99
C CYS A 193 6.19 1.83 7.98
N ASP A 194 5.00 1.54 7.46
CA ASP A 194 4.74 0.54 6.42
C ASP A 194 5.27 -0.85 6.76
N THR A 195 5.19 -1.24 8.04
CA THR A 195 5.77 -2.49 8.55
C THR A 195 4.71 -3.39 9.17
N GLY A 196 4.64 -4.63 8.72
CA GLY A 196 3.82 -5.66 9.34
C GLY A 196 4.49 -6.29 10.57
N TYR A 197 3.71 -6.57 11.62
CA TYR A 197 4.19 -7.11 12.89
C TYR A 197 3.16 -8.07 13.52
N ASN A 198 3.61 -8.95 14.43
CA ASN A 198 2.76 -9.97 15.04
C ASN A 198 2.37 -9.67 16.49
N ASN A 199 3.12 -8.82 17.18
CA ASN A 199 2.88 -8.51 18.58
C ASN A 199 2.76 -6.99 18.74
N LYS A 200 1.59 -6.52 19.23
CA LYS A 200 1.30 -5.10 19.43
C LYS A 200 2.29 -4.40 20.34
N THR A 201 2.72 -5.04 21.42
CA THR A 201 3.57 -4.39 22.43
C THR A 201 5.05 -4.32 22.04
N LYS A 202 5.47 -5.10 21.04
CA LYS A 202 6.87 -5.16 20.59
C LYS A 202 7.15 -4.32 19.35
N HIS A 203 6.11 -3.75 18.74
CA HIS A 203 6.31 -2.92 17.56
C HIS A 203 6.78 -1.52 17.94
N VAL A 204 8.04 -1.22 17.61
CA VAL A 204 8.57 0.15 17.67
C VAL A 204 8.48 0.76 16.28
N CYS A 205 7.63 1.78 16.13
CA CYS A 205 7.41 2.44 14.86
C CYS A 205 8.59 3.34 14.51
N LYS A 206 9.26 3.09 13.39
CA LYS A 206 10.43 3.87 12.93
C LYS A 206 10.08 5.25 12.39
N LYS A 207 8.82 5.52 12.10
CA LYS A 207 8.32 6.81 11.58
C LYS A 207 7.30 7.45 12.53
N GLY A 208 7.10 6.85 13.71
CA GLY A 208 6.16 7.35 14.70
C GLY A 208 6.82 8.37 15.63
N PRO A 209 6.03 9.04 16.50
CA PRO A 209 6.51 10.07 17.43
C PRO A 209 7.61 9.62 18.41
N TRP A 210 7.89 8.32 18.47
CA TRP A 210 9.00 7.75 19.26
C TRP A 210 10.39 8.01 18.68
N LEU A 211 10.48 8.64 17.51
CA LEU A 211 11.66 9.45 17.16
C LEU A 211 11.63 10.69 18.05
N LYS A 212 12.32 10.63 19.20
CA LYS A 212 12.67 11.83 19.99
C LYS A 212 13.18 12.92 19.04
N TRP A 213 12.34 13.91 18.76
CA TRP A 213 12.78 15.13 18.10
C TRP A 213 13.19 16.09 19.22
N ASN A 214 14.47 16.43 19.29
CA ASN A 214 15.06 17.27 20.36
C ASN A 214 14.56 18.74 20.35
N LEU A 215 13.41 19.04 19.75
CA LEU A 215 12.91 20.40 19.53
C LEU A 215 11.52 20.69 20.13
N CYS A 216 10.72 19.68 20.50
CA CYS A 216 9.54 19.91 21.33
C CYS A 216 9.46 18.89 22.47
N ASN A 217 9.39 19.40 23.69
CA ASN A 217 9.61 18.66 24.92
C ASN A 217 8.33 17.98 25.46
N GLU A 218 7.44 17.48 24.59
CA GLU A 218 6.19 16.85 25.03
C GLU A 218 5.95 15.46 24.42
N ASP A 219 5.62 14.52 25.29
CA ASP A 219 5.41 13.10 25.00
C ASP A 219 4.05 12.86 24.34
N TYR A 220 4.01 12.63 23.03
CA TYR A 220 2.79 12.22 22.32
C TYR A 220 2.69 10.69 22.20
N HIS A 221 1.79 10.10 22.98
CA HIS A 221 1.34 8.72 22.83
C HIS A 221 0.10 8.64 21.93
N ILE A 222 0.17 7.95 20.79
CA ILE A 222 -1.03 7.53 20.06
C ILE A 222 -1.27 6.04 20.37
N GLN A 223 -2.18 5.77 21.31
CA GLN A 223 -2.92 4.52 21.38
C GLN A 223 -4.43 4.82 21.51
N ASP A 224 -5.20 4.10 20.70
CA ASP A 224 -6.67 3.98 20.66
C ASP A 224 -7.54 5.08 20.00
N LEU A 225 -8.34 4.62 19.01
CA LEU A 225 -9.20 5.39 18.09
C LEU A 225 -10.67 5.44 18.53
N ARG A 226 -10.95 5.68 19.82
CA ARG A 226 -12.34 5.85 20.30
C ARG A 226 -12.43 6.95 21.35
N LYS A 227 -12.52 8.23 20.94
CA LYS A 227 -13.05 9.37 21.73
C LYS A 227 -13.15 10.63 20.85
N GLU A 228 -14.00 11.57 21.27
CA GLU A 228 -14.39 12.79 20.55
C GLU A 228 -13.18 13.70 20.22
N LYS A 229 -13.27 14.41 19.09
CA LYS A 229 -12.15 15.13 18.48
C LYS A 229 -12.26 16.62 18.71
N GLN A 230 -11.17 17.26 19.10
CA GLN A 230 -10.99 18.71 18.94
C GLN A 230 -9.77 19.01 18.06
N PHE A 231 -9.91 20.06 17.25
CA PHE A 231 -8.92 20.48 16.25
C PHE A 231 -7.97 21.52 16.84
N CYS A 232 -6.66 21.36 16.60
CA CYS A 232 -5.69 22.42 16.86
C CYS A 232 -5.70 23.42 15.70
N GLN A 233 -5.94 24.71 15.99
CA GLN A 233 -6.14 25.76 14.99
C GLN A 233 -4.85 26.27 14.32
N GLU A 234 -3.66 25.86 14.79
CA GLU A 234 -2.38 26.32 14.23
C GLU A 234 -1.70 25.30 13.30
N CYS A 235 -2.06 24.02 13.39
CA CYS A 235 -1.36 22.96 12.65
C CYS A 235 -2.29 21.98 11.91
N ASP A 236 -3.61 22.18 11.95
CA ASP A 236 -4.64 21.29 11.37
C ASP A 236 -4.54 19.82 11.84
N ILE A 237 -3.90 19.58 12.99
CA ILE A 237 -3.74 18.24 13.60
C ILE A 237 -4.82 18.03 14.67
N VAL A 238 -5.39 16.82 14.70
CA VAL A 238 -6.42 16.41 15.66
C VAL A 238 -5.75 15.97 16.97
N LEU A 239 -6.10 16.65 18.06
CA LEU A 239 -5.72 16.24 19.42
C LEU A 239 -6.83 15.37 20.01
N ILE A 240 -6.44 14.26 20.64
CA ILE A 240 -7.34 13.40 21.42
C ILE A 240 -7.11 13.74 22.89
N LEU A 241 -8.06 14.44 23.51
CA LEU A 241 -8.03 14.71 24.95
C LEU A 241 -8.62 13.51 25.71
N ASN A 242 -7.86 13.02 26.69
CA ASN A 242 -8.39 12.09 27.68
C ASN A 242 -9.16 12.89 28.74
N VAL A 243 -10.47 12.68 28.81
CA VAL A 243 -11.19 12.72 30.10
C VAL A 243 -11.11 11.33 30.71
#